data_AF-A0A2H6FM61-F1
#
_entry.id   AF-A0A2H6FM61-F1
#
_cell.length_a   1.000
_cell.length_b   1.000
_cell.length_c   1.000
_cell.angle_alpha   90.00
_cell.angle_beta   90.00
_cell.angle_gamma   90.00
#
_symmetry.space_group_name_H-M   'P 1'
#
loop_
_entity.id
_entity.type
_entity.pdbx_description
1 polymer ?
#
loop_
_entity_poly.entity_id
_entity_poly.type
_entity_poly.pdbx_seq_one_letter_code
_entity_poly.pdbx_strand_id
1 'polypeptide(L)'
;MNSLMKLLIKSLFLTSILMFAGIALSHAAGLQKFSNARLINDPANDGDSFLVEADGKTHRVRLYFVDCPETSTSSKSDARRVREQTRYFGLSNPARVIHFGNKAKTFVEGRLARPFTVHTAFANAMGRSSGGRIYAFITTSDGNDLAALLVKEGLARTRGTGRKTPDGILRDEMIKRLRDIEISAMLKRTGIWSESDPDRIAELRAKERSEEGELQEIQNQVKKANSPKGLLDLNTATEKELQSVKGIGPVFAARIIAGRPYKAVGDLLKVKGIGRKKLEKIRAYFTVGK
;
A
#
# COMPACT_ATOMS: atom_id res chain seq x y z
N MET A 1 -7.82 10.48 69.32
CA MET A 1 -9.01 10.42 68.46
C MET A 1 -9.11 11.74 67.67
N ASN A 2 -8.77 11.89 66.39
CA ASN A 2 -8.11 11.06 65.39
C ASN A 2 -7.40 12.02 64.42
N SER A 3 -6.10 12.22 64.60
CA SER A 3 -5.21 12.90 63.63
C SER A 3 -4.73 11.94 62.53
N LEU A 4 -5.08 10.66 62.60
CA LEU A 4 -4.66 9.63 61.64
C LEU A 4 -5.76 9.14 60.68
N MET A 5 -6.98 9.67 60.74
CA MET A 5 -8.13 9.17 59.96
C MET A 5 -8.74 10.20 58.98
N LYS A 6 -8.14 11.39 58.85
CA LYS A 6 -8.51 12.37 57.80
C LYS A 6 -7.52 12.41 56.62
N LEU A 7 -6.47 11.58 56.64
CA LEU A 7 -5.45 11.52 55.59
C LEU A 7 -5.62 10.32 54.61
N LEU A 8 -6.70 9.54 54.75
CA LEU A 8 -6.93 8.33 53.95
C LEU A 8 -8.19 8.36 53.05
N ILE A 9 -8.92 9.48 52.97
CA ILE A 9 -10.09 9.65 52.08
C ILE A 9 -9.97 10.92 51.22
N LYS A 10 -8.77 11.12 50.65
CA LYS A 10 -8.58 11.87 49.39
C LYS A 10 -7.70 11.07 48.42
N SER A 11 -7.78 9.74 48.52
CA SER A 11 -7.37 8.81 47.48
C SER A 11 -8.62 8.48 46.66
N LEU A 12 -8.86 9.25 45.61
CA LEU A 12 -9.46 8.87 44.32
C LEU A 12 -9.81 10.18 43.59
N PHE A 13 -9.40 10.30 42.33
CA PHE A 13 -9.56 11.47 41.45
C PHE A 13 -8.56 12.61 41.63
N LEU A 14 -7.29 12.35 41.27
CA LEU A 14 -6.61 13.23 40.31
C LEU A 14 -5.53 12.43 39.57
N THR A 15 -6.01 11.47 38.78
CA THR A 15 -5.23 10.80 37.75
C THR A 15 -4.82 11.81 36.68
N SER A 16 -3.51 11.93 36.48
CA SER A 16 -2.85 12.10 35.19
C SER A 16 -3.57 12.94 34.13
N ILE A 17 -3.30 14.25 34.10
CA ILE A 17 -3.34 15.03 32.86
C ILE A 17 -2.03 15.82 32.78
N LEU A 18 -0.97 15.08 32.50
CA LEU A 18 0.21 15.61 31.82
C LEU A 18 0.34 14.90 30.47
N MET A 19 -0.72 14.96 29.66
CA MET A 19 -0.60 14.74 28.21
C MET A 19 -0.16 16.05 27.59
N PHE A 20 1.15 16.32 27.69
CA PHE A 20 1.77 17.39 26.95
C PHE A 20 1.56 17.12 25.46
N ALA A 21 0.97 18.11 24.80
CA ALA A 21 0.78 18.18 23.38
C ALA A 21 2.12 17.92 22.66
N GLY A 22 2.16 16.84 21.88
CA GLY A 22 3.32 16.42 21.10
C GLY A 22 2.90 16.01 19.70
N ILE A 23 2.56 17.01 18.89
CA ILE A 23 2.88 17.05 17.45
C ILE A 23 2.39 15.85 16.63
N ALA A 24 1.14 15.91 16.16
CA ALA A 24 0.76 15.24 14.92
C ALA A 24 1.16 16.13 13.72
N LEU A 25 2.48 16.37 13.55
CA LEU A 25 2.98 16.67 12.22
C LEU A 25 2.94 15.33 11.47
N SER A 26 2.09 15.26 10.45
CA SER A 26 2.22 14.26 9.39
C SER A 26 3.48 14.56 8.58
N HIS A 27 4.65 14.40 9.19
CA HIS A 27 5.88 14.19 8.47
C HIS A 27 5.78 12.81 7.84
N ALA A 28 6.11 12.69 6.55
CA ALA A 28 6.44 11.39 5.98
C ALA A 28 7.56 10.80 6.84
N ALA A 29 7.24 9.83 7.67
CA ALA A 29 8.19 9.29 8.65
C ALA A 29 9.48 8.89 7.94
N GLY A 30 10.60 9.26 8.54
CA GLY A 30 11.93 8.84 8.10
C GLY A 30 12.06 7.32 8.11
N LEU A 31 12.98 6.78 7.33
CA LEU A 31 13.31 5.37 7.39
C LEU A 31 14.01 5.09 8.72
N GLN A 32 13.49 4.15 9.51
CA GLN A 32 14.15 3.59 10.68
C GLN A 32 14.96 2.38 10.27
N LYS A 33 16.14 2.19 10.89
CA LYS A 33 17.09 1.11 10.58
C LYS A 33 17.11 0.08 11.71
N PHE A 34 16.98 -1.19 11.36
CA PHE A 34 17.08 -2.33 12.27
C PHE A 34 18.15 -3.29 11.75
N SER A 35 19.34 -3.28 12.34
CA SER A 35 20.53 -3.94 11.78
C SER A 35 20.64 -5.45 12.04
N ASN A 36 19.82 -6.00 12.94
CA ASN A 36 19.89 -7.39 13.37
C ASN A 36 18.54 -8.10 13.19
N ALA A 37 17.85 -7.78 12.09
CA ALA A 37 16.56 -8.41 11.78
C ALA A 37 16.76 -9.86 11.35
N ARG A 38 15.74 -10.69 11.59
CA ARG A 38 15.74 -12.12 11.24
C ARG A 38 14.49 -12.48 10.46
N LEU A 39 14.62 -13.41 9.53
CA LEU A 39 13.49 -13.96 8.79
C LEU A 39 12.75 -14.92 9.72
N ILE A 40 11.43 -14.76 9.83
CA ILE A 40 10.56 -15.71 10.54
C ILE A 40 9.96 -16.66 9.50
N ASN A 41 10.08 -17.96 9.75
CA ASN A 41 9.45 -18.95 8.88
C ASN A 41 7.93 -18.84 8.97
N ASP A 42 7.28 -18.65 7.83
CA ASP A 42 5.83 -18.51 7.72
C ASP A 42 5.39 -19.04 6.34
N PRO A 43 4.34 -19.89 6.25
CA PRO A 43 3.90 -20.46 4.98
C PRO A 43 3.52 -19.41 3.93
N ALA A 44 3.06 -18.24 4.36
CA ALA A 44 2.69 -17.12 3.50
C ALA A 44 3.87 -16.20 3.16
N ASN A 45 5.12 -16.57 3.48
CA ASN A 45 6.30 -15.92 2.91
C ASN A 45 6.39 -16.23 1.41
N ASP A 46 6.75 -15.21 0.64
CA ASP A 46 7.07 -15.29 -0.79
C ASP A 46 8.34 -14.45 -1.11
N GLY A 47 8.64 -14.27 -2.40
CA GLY A 47 9.86 -13.60 -2.84
C GLY A 47 9.92 -12.10 -2.57
N ASP A 48 8.80 -11.41 -2.31
CA ASP A 48 8.81 -9.96 -2.05
C ASP A 48 8.05 -9.55 -0.79
N SER A 49 7.39 -10.50 -0.13
CA SER A 49 6.57 -10.31 1.05
C SER A 49 6.85 -11.42 2.06
N PHE A 50 7.36 -11.07 3.22
CA PHE A 50 7.75 -12.06 4.23
C PHE A 50 7.72 -11.51 5.65
N LEU A 51 7.71 -12.41 6.62
CA LEU A 51 7.66 -12.09 8.03
C LEU A 51 9.07 -11.91 8.58
N VAL A 52 9.32 -10.82 9.29
CA VAL A 52 10.61 -10.53 9.92
C VAL A 52 10.42 -10.21 11.39
N GLU A 53 11.39 -10.60 12.20
CA GLU A 53 11.60 -10.06 13.54
C GLU A 53 12.58 -8.89 13.43
N ALA A 54 12.21 -7.73 13.95
CA ALA A 54 13.09 -6.57 14.09
C ALA A 54 12.76 -5.86 15.41
N ASP A 55 13.78 -5.59 16.23
CA ASP A 55 13.63 -4.91 17.53
C ASP A 55 12.60 -5.60 18.47
N GLY A 56 12.65 -6.93 18.53
CA GLY A 56 11.74 -7.74 19.35
C GLY A 56 10.28 -7.73 18.88
N LYS A 57 10.01 -7.18 17.68
CA LYS A 57 8.66 -7.12 17.09
C LYS A 57 8.61 -7.84 15.77
N THR A 58 7.46 -8.47 15.52
CA THR A 58 7.17 -9.15 14.27
C THR A 58 6.49 -8.21 13.28
N HIS A 59 7.01 -8.13 12.07
CA HIS A 59 6.47 -7.32 10.99
C HIS A 59 6.38 -8.13 9.70
N ARG A 60 5.23 -8.06 9.03
CA ARG A 60 5.13 -8.55 7.64
C ARG A 60 5.57 -7.43 6.71
N VAL A 61 6.72 -7.61 6.07
CA VAL A 61 7.29 -6.64 5.14
C VAL A 61 6.88 -6.95 3.71
N ARG A 62 6.81 -5.91 2.87
CA ARG A 62 6.72 -5.95 1.40
C ARG A 62 7.89 -5.13 0.87
N LEU A 63 8.67 -5.68 -0.06
CA LEU A 63 9.78 -4.94 -0.65
C LEU A 63 9.27 -3.72 -1.43
N TYR A 64 10.01 -2.62 -1.32
CA TYR A 64 9.85 -1.51 -2.26
C TYR A 64 10.38 -1.91 -3.65
N PHE A 65 9.85 -1.26 -4.69
CA PHE A 65 10.28 -1.28 -6.09
C PHE A 65 10.14 -2.59 -6.88
N VAL A 66 9.97 -3.74 -6.23
CA VAL A 66 9.96 -5.04 -6.90
C VAL A 66 8.67 -5.83 -6.67
N ASP A 67 8.35 -6.65 -7.66
CA ASP A 67 7.25 -7.62 -7.62
C ASP A 67 7.78 -8.97 -8.07
N CYS A 68 7.72 -9.96 -7.18
CA CYS A 68 8.12 -11.33 -7.48
C CYS A 68 6.95 -12.09 -8.14
N PRO A 69 7.25 -13.13 -8.94
CA PRO A 69 6.21 -14.02 -9.46
C PRO A 69 5.37 -14.63 -8.32
N GLU A 70 4.06 -14.75 -8.53
CA GLU A 70 3.15 -15.34 -7.54
C GLU A 70 3.54 -16.78 -7.19
N THR A 71 3.26 -17.20 -5.95
CA THR A 71 3.51 -18.56 -5.47
C THR A 71 2.26 -19.45 -5.45
N SER A 72 1.07 -18.89 -5.71
CA SER A 72 -0.18 -19.65 -5.73
C SER A 72 -1.25 -19.03 -6.63
N THR A 73 -2.32 -19.78 -6.91
CA THR A 73 -3.53 -19.34 -7.62
C THR A 73 -4.79 -19.58 -6.80
N SER A 74 -4.72 -19.44 -5.48
CA SER A 74 -5.81 -19.83 -4.56
C SER A 74 -7.06 -18.95 -4.64
N SER A 75 -7.01 -17.82 -5.35
CA SER A 75 -8.16 -16.93 -5.57
C SER A 75 -8.21 -16.40 -7.01
N LYS A 76 -9.37 -15.84 -7.40
CA LYS A 76 -9.53 -15.16 -8.70
C LYS A 76 -8.56 -13.98 -8.88
N SER A 77 -8.22 -13.28 -7.81
CA SER A 77 -7.21 -12.21 -7.86
C SER A 77 -5.81 -12.76 -8.11
N ASP A 78 -5.47 -13.91 -7.53
CA ASP A 78 -4.16 -14.52 -7.68
C ASP A 78 -4.02 -15.07 -9.11
N ALA A 79 -5.06 -15.72 -9.63
CA ALA A 79 -5.13 -16.15 -11.03
C ALA A 79 -4.98 -14.98 -12.02
N ARG A 80 -5.59 -13.82 -11.72
CA ARG A 80 -5.39 -12.60 -12.52
C ARG A 80 -3.94 -12.12 -12.50
N ARG A 81 -3.31 -12.10 -11.32
CA ARG A 81 -1.90 -11.71 -11.16
C ARG A 81 -0.96 -12.67 -11.90
N VAL A 82 -1.21 -13.97 -11.83
CA VAL A 82 -0.45 -14.97 -12.59
C VAL A 82 -0.57 -14.74 -14.10
N ARG A 83 -1.77 -14.48 -14.61
CA ARG A 83 -1.97 -14.17 -16.04
C ARG A 83 -1.23 -12.90 -16.46
N GLU A 84 -1.32 -11.85 -15.64
CA GLU A 84 -0.61 -10.57 -15.85
C GLU A 84 0.91 -10.79 -15.91
N GLN A 85 1.46 -11.52 -14.94
CA GLN A 85 2.89 -11.85 -14.89
C GLN A 85 3.32 -12.76 -16.04
N THR A 86 2.49 -13.73 -16.44
CA THR A 86 2.73 -14.59 -17.60
C THR A 86 2.96 -13.75 -18.86
N ARG A 87 2.12 -12.73 -19.09
CA ARG A 87 2.26 -11.80 -20.21
C ARG A 87 3.46 -10.89 -20.06
N TYR A 88 3.69 -10.37 -18.86
CA TYR A 88 4.82 -9.49 -18.58
C TYR A 88 6.16 -10.16 -18.89
N PHE A 89 6.34 -11.41 -18.47
CA PHE A 89 7.56 -12.18 -18.67
C PHE A 89 7.60 -12.92 -20.02
N GLY A 90 6.56 -12.80 -20.86
CA GLY A 90 6.54 -13.46 -22.17
C GLY A 90 6.51 -14.99 -22.08
N LEU A 91 5.85 -15.55 -21.07
CA LEU A 91 5.82 -16.99 -20.82
C LEU A 91 4.71 -17.68 -21.63
N SER A 92 4.98 -18.89 -22.11
CA SER A 92 4.00 -19.72 -22.81
C SER A 92 3.02 -20.45 -21.86
N ASN A 93 3.41 -20.65 -20.60
CA ASN A 93 2.64 -21.40 -19.62
C ASN A 93 2.59 -20.66 -18.26
N PRO A 94 1.40 -20.36 -17.71
CA PRO A 94 1.25 -19.69 -16.42
C PRO A 94 1.84 -20.46 -15.23
N ALA A 95 1.96 -21.79 -15.30
CA ALA A 95 2.60 -22.59 -14.25
C ALA A 95 4.06 -22.19 -14.02
N ARG A 96 4.72 -21.61 -15.02
CA ARG A 96 6.11 -21.12 -14.89
C ARG A 96 6.22 -19.93 -13.96
N VAL A 97 5.18 -19.09 -13.87
CA VAL A 97 5.10 -18.01 -12.85
C VAL A 97 5.22 -18.61 -11.45
N ILE A 98 4.43 -19.66 -11.15
CA ILE A 98 4.46 -20.33 -9.84
C ILE A 98 5.82 -20.96 -9.55
N HIS A 99 6.41 -21.62 -10.55
CA HIS A 99 7.74 -22.21 -10.44
C HIS A 99 8.80 -21.16 -10.06
N PHE A 100 8.85 -20.04 -10.76
CA PHE A 100 9.81 -18.98 -10.46
C PHE A 100 9.46 -18.17 -9.21
N GLY A 101 8.18 -18.11 -8.82
CA GLY A 101 7.75 -17.52 -7.54
C GLY A 101 8.30 -18.33 -6.36
N ASN A 102 8.24 -19.66 -6.45
CA ASN A 102 8.85 -20.54 -5.45
C ASN A 102 10.38 -20.43 -5.45
N LYS A 103 11.02 -20.28 -6.62
CA LYS A 103 12.46 -19.99 -6.68
C LYS A 103 12.82 -18.66 -6.02
N ALA A 104 12.02 -17.61 -6.22
CA ALA A 104 12.20 -16.32 -5.57
C ALA A 104 12.08 -16.43 -4.05
N LYS A 105 11.08 -17.18 -3.55
CA LYS A 105 10.93 -17.49 -2.12
C LYS A 105 12.18 -18.17 -1.56
N THR A 106 12.62 -19.27 -2.17
CA THR A 106 13.82 -20.00 -1.70
C THR A 106 15.08 -19.13 -1.77
N PHE A 107 15.20 -18.27 -2.78
CA PHE A 107 16.31 -17.32 -2.89
C PHE A 107 16.32 -16.33 -1.71
N VAL A 108 15.15 -15.76 -1.37
CA VAL A 108 15.03 -14.88 -0.20
C VAL A 108 15.37 -15.61 1.09
N GLU A 109 14.83 -16.81 1.30
CA GLU A 109 15.13 -17.64 2.48
C GLU A 109 16.64 -17.88 2.62
N GLY A 110 17.33 -18.21 1.53
CA GLY A 110 18.78 -18.39 1.54
C GLY A 110 19.57 -17.10 1.79
N ARG A 111 19.19 -15.99 1.16
CA ARG A 111 19.87 -14.69 1.33
C ARG A 111 19.68 -14.07 2.71
N LEU A 112 18.57 -14.40 3.36
CA LEU A 112 18.18 -13.88 4.67
C LEU A 112 18.37 -14.90 5.81
N ALA A 113 19.09 -16.00 5.57
CA ALA A 113 19.41 -17.01 6.59
C ALA A 113 20.30 -16.47 7.72
N ARG A 114 21.11 -15.44 7.43
CA ARG A 114 21.90 -14.69 8.43
C ARG A 114 21.19 -13.37 8.76
N PRO A 115 21.41 -12.79 9.96
CA PRO A 115 20.85 -11.50 10.32
C PRO A 115 21.12 -10.43 9.25
N PHE A 116 20.12 -9.62 8.98
CA PHE A 116 20.13 -8.61 7.92
C PHE A 116 19.60 -7.28 8.43
N THR A 117 19.71 -6.23 7.60
CA THR A 117 19.20 -4.92 7.95
C THR A 117 17.85 -4.66 7.29
N VAL A 118 16.88 -4.21 8.07
CA VAL A 118 15.59 -3.69 7.59
C VAL A 118 15.60 -2.17 7.69
N HIS A 119 15.20 -1.48 6.62
CA HIS A 119 14.83 -0.07 6.68
C HIS A 119 13.35 0.13 6.35
N THR A 120 12.58 0.70 7.27
CA THR A 120 11.14 0.93 7.07
C THR A 120 10.67 2.23 7.72
N ALA A 121 9.64 2.83 7.13
CA ALA A 121 8.90 3.94 7.74
C ALA A 121 7.49 3.53 8.18
N PHE A 122 7.25 2.20 8.28
CA PHE A 122 5.97 1.62 8.66
C PHE A 122 4.80 2.04 7.77
N ALA A 123 5.09 2.44 6.52
CA ALA A 123 4.06 2.78 5.55
C ALA A 123 3.26 1.52 5.18
N ASN A 124 1.93 1.59 5.35
CA ASN A 124 1.03 0.47 5.05
C ASN A 124 1.11 0.08 3.57
N ALA A 125 1.41 -1.20 3.30
CA ALA A 125 1.49 -1.79 1.97
C ALA A 125 0.20 -2.47 1.52
N MET A 126 -0.90 -2.31 2.28
CA MET A 126 -2.17 -3.03 2.14
C MET A 126 -1.98 -4.55 2.19
N GLY A 127 -3.02 -5.37 2.32
CA GLY A 127 -2.87 -6.84 2.32
C GLY A 127 -4.00 -7.56 3.03
N ARG A 128 -4.07 -8.88 2.87
CA ARG A 128 -5.10 -9.74 3.48
C ARG A 128 -4.79 -10.15 4.92
N SER A 129 -3.56 -9.94 5.41
CA SER A 129 -3.15 -10.30 6.77
C SER A 129 -3.78 -9.36 7.82
N SER A 130 -4.21 -9.93 8.95
CA SER A 130 -4.86 -9.20 10.06
C SER A 130 -3.99 -8.10 10.68
N GLY A 131 -2.67 -8.22 10.60
CA GLY A 131 -1.71 -7.19 11.06
C GLY A 131 -1.28 -6.17 10.00
N GLY A 132 -1.83 -6.24 8.78
CA GLY A 132 -1.37 -5.45 7.64
C GLY A 132 0.03 -5.86 7.14
N ARG A 133 0.55 -5.12 6.15
CA ARG A 133 1.93 -5.25 5.66
C ARG A 133 2.56 -3.87 5.68
N ILE A 134 3.86 -3.79 5.89
CA ILE A 134 4.62 -2.53 5.80
C ILE A 134 5.63 -2.62 4.68
N TYR A 135 5.88 -1.50 3.99
CA TYR A 135 6.96 -1.49 3.02
C TYR A 135 8.34 -1.41 3.69
N ALA A 136 9.34 -2.08 3.14
CA ALA A 136 10.71 -2.04 3.63
C ALA A 136 11.77 -2.16 2.52
N PHE A 137 12.96 -1.64 2.80
CA PHE A 137 14.20 -2.01 2.13
C PHE A 137 14.93 -3.06 2.96
N ILE A 138 15.60 -4.00 2.31
CA ILE A 138 16.36 -5.05 2.96
C ILE A 138 17.78 -5.03 2.43
N THR A 139 18.75 -4.87 3.34
CA THR A 139 20.16 -5.03 3.05
C THR A 139 20.62 -6.35 3.65
N THR A 140 21.11 -7.26 2.81
CA THR A 140 21.58 -8.59 3.22
C THR A 140 22.82 -8.49 4.10
N SER A 141 23.17 -9.60 4.75
CA SER A 141 24.35 -9.69 5.64
C SER A 141 25.69 -9.39 4.96
N ASP A 142 25.78 -9.52 3.63
CA ASP A 142 26.94 -9.16 2.81
C ASP A 142 26.83 -7.75 2.18
N GLY A 143 25.86 -6.93 2.62
CA GLY A 143 25.74 -5.52 2.26
C GLY A 143 24.97 -5.24 0.97
N ASN A 144 24.37 -6.25 0.33
CA ASN A 144 23.64 -6.07 -0.94
C ASN A 144 22.18 -5.65 -0.71
N ASP A 145 21.63 -4.87 -1.64
CA ASP A 145 20.19 -4.58 -1.70
C ASP A 145 19.42 -5.81 -2.24
N LEU A 146 18.50 -6.35 -1.44
CA LEU A 146 17.78 -7.58 -1.80
C LEU A 146 16.89 -7.40 -3.04
N ALA A 147 16.28 -6.23 -3.21
CA ALA A 147 15.44 -5.94 -4.38
C ALA A 147 16.27 -5.96 -5.67
N ALA A 148 17.44 -5.32 -5.68
CA ALA A 148 18.38 -5.36 -6.78
C ALA A 148 18.89 -6.79 -7.06
N LEU A 149 19.18 -7.58 -6.02
CA LEU A 149 19.56 -8.99 -6.18
C LEU A 149 18.46 -9.82 -6.85
N LEU A 150 17.21 -9.67 -6.41
CA LEU A 150 16.07 -10.39 -7.01
C LEU A 150 15.89 -10.05 -8.49
N VAL A 151 15.99 -8.77 -8.86
CA VAL A 151 15.91 -8.35 -10.27
C VAL A 151 17.11 -8.89 -11.07
N LYS A 152 18.32 -8.82 -10.51
CA LYS A 152 19.56 -9.32 -11.14
C LYS A 152 19.48 -10.81 -11.45
N GLU A 153 18.92 -11.61 -10.54
CA GLU A 153 18.75 -13.05 -10.71
C GLU A 153 17.52 -13.41 -11.57
N GLY A 154 16.80 -12.42 -12.11
CA GLY A 154 15.58 -12.65 -12.88
C GLY A 154 14.46 -13.29 -12.05
N LEU A 155 14.39 -12.96 -10.76
CA LEU A 155 13.39 -13.47 -9.81
C LEU A 155 12.37 -12.40 -9.41
N ALA A 156 12.52 -11.17 -9.89
CA ALA A 156 11.54 -10.10 -9.75
C ALA A 156 11.56 -9.18 -10.97
N ARG A 157 10.47 -8.44 -11.14
CA ARG A 157 10.38 -7.31 -12.08
C ARG A 157 10.40 -5.96 -11.37
N THR A 158 10.76 -4.91 -12.08
CA THR A 158 10.72 -3.53 -11.55
C THR A 158 9.28 -3.00 -11.50
N ARG A 159 8.52 -3.40 -10.48
CA ARG A 159 7.13 -2.97 -10.25
C ARG A 159 6.86 -2.83 -8.76
N GLY A 160 6.15 -1.79 -8.36
CA GLY A 160 5.70 -1.62 -6.98
C GLY A 160 5.79 -0.18 -6.49
N THR A 161 5.45 0.02 -5.22
CA THR A 161 5.64 1.31 -4.55
C THR A 161 7.13 1.56 -4.35
N GLY A 162 7.55 2.82 -4.46
CA GLY A 162 8.95 3.21 -4.27
C GLY A 162 9.06 4.55 -3.56
N ARG A 163 10.23 4.83 -2.99
CA ARG A 163 10.59 6.09 -2.30
C ARG A 163 12.11 6.30 -2.32
N LYS A 164 12.60 7.46 -1.86
CA LYS A 164 14.04 7.66 -1.64
C LYS A 164 14.62 6.53 -0.78
N THR A 165 15.71 5.92 -1.23
CA THR A 165 16.36 4.76 -0.60
C THR A 165 17.13 5.18 0.67
N PRO A 166 17.55 4.22 1.53
CA PRO A 166 18.32 4.52 2.74
C PRO A 166 19.66 5.23 2.46
N ASP A 167 20.33 4.88 1.35
CA ASP A 167 21.58 5.48 0.87
C ASP A 167 21.35 6.77 0.05
N GLY A 168 20.11 7.24 -0.05
CA GLY A 168 19.78 8.56 -0.56
C GLY A 168 19.49 8.65 -2.05
N ILE A 169 19.45 7.52 -2.77
CA ILE A 169 19.03 7.47 -4.17
C ILE A 169 17.56 7.89 -4.28
N LEU A 170 17.27 8.82 -5.18
CA LEU A 170 15.90 9.27 -5.44
C LEU A 170 15.06 8.15 -6.05
N ARG A 171 13.75 8.17 -5.77
CA ARG A 171 12.82 7.14 -6.24
C ARG A 171 12.96 6.84 -7.74
N ASP A 172 12.94 7.89 -8.56
CA ASP A 172 12.92 7.73 -10.02
C ASP A 172 14.27 7.26 -10.55
N GLU A 173 15.36 7.63 -9.89
CA GLU A 173 16.69 7.11 -10.19
C GLU A 173 16.81 5.63 -9.82
N MET A 174 16.29 5.21 -8.67
CA MET A 174 16.27 3.79 -8.28
C MET A 174 15.45 2.94 -9.28
N ILE A 175 14.33 3.47 -9.77
CA ILE A 175 13.54 2.80 -10.81
C ILE A 175 14.35 2.61 -12.10
N LYS A 176 15.12 3.62 -12.54
CA LYS A 176 15.98 3.50 -13.73
C LYS A 176 17.05 2.43 -13.52
N ARG A 177 17.75 2.46 -12.37
CA ARG A 177 18.77 1.46 -12.03
C ARG A 177 18.23 0.03 -12.03
N LEU A 178 17.07 -0.19 -11.42
CA LEU A 178 16.44 -1.51 -11.41
C LEU A 178 16.01 -1.95 -12.82
N ARG A 179 15.53 -1.02 -13.67
CA ARG A 179 15.23 -1.33 -15.08
C ARG A 179 16.49 -1.71 -15.85
N ASP A 180 17.62 -1.06 -15.62
CA ASP A 180 18.89 -1.42 -16.28
C ASP A 180 19.35 -2.83 -15.84
N ILE A 181 19.21 -3.15 -14.55
CA ILE A 181 19.48 -4.50 -14.02
C ILE A 181 18.52 -5.52 -14.65
N GLU A 182 17.24 -5.19 -14.76
CA GLU A 182 16.22 -6.04 -15.37
C GLU A 182 16.53 -6.30 -16.85
N ILE A 183 16.91 -5.28 -17.61
CA ILE A 183 17.37 -5.41 -19.00
C ILE A 183 18.61 -6.31 -19.07
N SER A 184 19.59 -6.15 -18.17
CA SER A 184 20.72 -7.07 -18.10
C SER A 184 20.29 -8.51 -17.84
N ALA A 185 19.34 -8.75 -16.93
CA ALA A 185 18.82 -10.09 -16.63
C ALA A 185 18.07 -10.69 -17.83
N MET A 186 17.32 -9.87 -18.56
CA MET A 186 16.65 -10.25 -19.81
C MET A 186 17.67 -10.68 -20.88
N LEU A 187 18.69 -9.85 -21.14
CA LEU A 187 19.72 -10.12 -22.15
C LEU A 187 20.53 -11.37 -21.80
N LYS A 188 20.77 -11.62 -20.52
CA LYS A 188 21.46 -12.81 -20.02
C LYS A 188 20.55 -14.04 -19.89
N ARG A 189 19.25 -13.90 -20.16
CA ARG A 189 18.25 -14.96 -19.95
C ARG A 189 18.33 -15.57 -18.55
N THR A 190 18.50 -14.72 -17.53
CA THR A 190 18.63 -15.16 -16.13
C THR A 190 17.26 -15.35 -15.48
N GLY A 191 17.11 -16.38 -14.65
CA GLY A 191 15.87 -16.62 -13.89
C GLY A 191 14.68 -16.85 -14.81
N ILE A 192 13.56 -16.18 -14.52
CA ILE A 192 12.32 -16.29 -15.30
C ILE A 192 12.50 -15.88 -16.77
N TRP A 193 13.47 -15.01 -17.08
CA TRP A 193 13.77 -14.56 -18.44
C TRP A 193 14.38 -15.66 -19.31
N SER A 194 14.87 -16.76 -18.72
CA SER A 194 15.34 -17.92 -19.48
C SER A 194 14.24 -18.55 -20.33
N GLU A 195 12.98 -18.40 -19.92
CA GLU A 195 11.81 -19.01 -20.56
C GLU A 195 10.94 -17.98 -21.30
N SER A 196 11.43 -16.75 -21.43
CA SER A 196 10.75 -15.72 -22.21
C SER A 196 10.79 -16.05 -23.71
N ASP A 197 9.63 -15.91 -24.33
CA ASP A 197 9.45 -15.87 -25.77
C ASP A 197 9.65 -14.43 -26.28
N PRO A 198 10.80 -14.14 -26.93
CA PRO A 198 11.11 -12.77 -27.37
C PRO A 198 10.21 -12.29 -28.50
N ASP A 199 9.64 -13.19 -29.31
CA ASP A 199 8.81 -12.84 -30.46
C ASP A 199 7.38 -12.50 -30.00
N ARG A 200 6.92 -13.08 -28.89
CA ARG A 200 5.56 -12.87 -28.36
C ARG A 200 5.46 -11.84 -27.25
N ILE A 201 6.57 -11.45 -26.61
CA ILE A 201 6.51 -10.57 -25.42
C ILE A 201 5.86 -9.22 -25.72
N ALA A 202 6.06 -8.66 -26.91
CA ALA A 202 5.45 -7.39 -27.33
C ALA A 202 3.92 -7.50 -27.44
N GLU A 203 3.43 -8.55 -28.12
CA GLU A 203 2.00 -8.87 -28.26
C GLU A 203 1.36 -9.12 -26.89
N LEU A 204 1.97 -9.97 -26.06
CA LEU A 204 1.46 -10.34 -24.74
C LEU A 204 1.33 -9.12 -23.82
N ARG A 205 2.35 -8.25 -23.81
CA ARG A 205 2.30 -7.00 -23.03
C ARG A 205 1.30 -5.99 -23.60
N ALA A 206 1.08 -5.96 -24.92
CA ALA A 206 0.04 -5.13 -25.52
C ALA A 206 -1.36 -5.58 -25.10
N LYS A 207 -1.60 -6.89 -25.08
CA LYS A 207 -2.87 -7.47 -24.59
C LYS A 207 -3.15 -7.09 -23.12
N GLU A 208 -2.13 -7.13 -22.26
CA GLU A 208 -2.29 -6.69 -20.87
C GLU A 208 -2.68 -5.21 -20.77
N ARG A 209 -2.00 -4.33 -21.52
CA ARG A 209 -2.33 -2.89 -21.54
C ARG A 209 -3.76 -2.63 -22.05
N SER A 210 -4.20 -3.38 -23.07
CA SER A 210 -5.57 -3.26 -23.59
C SER A 210 -6.60 -3.61 -22.52
N GLU A 211 -6.43 -4.76 -21.85
CA GLU A 211 -7.34 -5.19 -20.78
C GLU A 211 -7.33 -4.24 -19.57
N GLU A 212 -6.16 -3.72 -19.17
CA GLU A 212 -6.09 -2.67 -18.12
C GLU A 212 -6.82 -1.40 -18.54
N GLY A 213 -6.70 -0.99 -19.81
CA GLY A 213 -7.41 0.14 -20.39
C GLY A 213 -8.93 -0.02 -20.30
N GLU A 214 -9.46 -1.15 -20.76
CA GLU A 214 -10.91 -1.47 -20.69
C GLU A 214 -11.42 -1.46 -19.25
N LEU A 215 -10.69 -2.07 -18.31
CA LEU A 215 -11.06 -2.06 -16.89
C LEU A 215 -11.08 -0.65 -16.30
N GLN A 216 -10.11 0.19 -16.68
CA GLN A 216 -10.04 1.58 -16.24
C GLN A 216 -11.22 2.39 -16.79
N GLU A 217 -11.60 2.17 -18.05
CA GLU A 217 -12.76 2.81 -18.67
C GLU A 217 -14.05 2.40 -17.99
N ILE A 218 -14.28 1.10 -17.74
CA ILE A 218 -15.45 0.61 -16.99
C ILE A 218 -15.50 1.28 -15.60
N GLN A 219 -14.38 1.34 -14.88
CA GLN A 219 -14.33 2.00 -13.58
C GLN A 219 -14.66 3.49 -13.68
N ASN A 220 -14.17 4.17 -14.71
CA ASN A 220 -14.44 5.59 -14.93
C ASN A 220 -15.92 5.83 -15.30
N GLN A 221 -16.52 4.96 -16.12
CA GLN A 221 -17.94 5.00 -16.46
C GLN A 221 -18.82 4.76 -15.24
N VAL A 222 -18.52 3.75 -14.43
CA VAL A 222 -19.24 3.47 -13.18
C VAL A 222 -19.10 4.64 -12.20
N LYS A 223 -17.90 5.21 -12.04
CA LYS A 223 -17.68 6.42 -11.22
C LYS A 223 -18.48 7.60 -11.73
N LYS A 224 -18.55 7.81 -13.04
CA LYS A 224 -19.32 8.88 -13.68
C LYS A 224 -20.83 8.67 -13.50
N ALA A 225 -21.33 7.45 -13.71
CA ALA A 225 -22.74 7.10 -13.53
C ALA A 225 -23.20 7.26 -12.07
N ASN A 226 -22.30 7.00 -11.12
CA ASN A 226 -22.56 7.19 -9.69
C ASN A 226 -22.22 8.59 -9.18
N SER A 227 -21.74 9.51 -10.02
CA SER A 227 -21.54 10.91 -9.62
C SER A 227 -22.84 11.70 -9.79
N PRO A 228 -23.10 12.72 -8.95
CA PRO A 228 -24.28 13.57 -9.12
C PRO A 228 -24.33 14.17 -10.53
N LYS A 229 -25.49 14.09 -11.21
CA LYS A 229 -25.71 14.68 -12.56
C LYS A 229 -25.77 16.22 -12.56
N GLY A 230 -25.68 16.85 -11.39
CA GLY A 230 -25.73 18.30 -11.17
C GLY A 230 -25.41 18.65 -9.72
N LEU A 231 -25.50 19.93 -9.35
CA LEU A 231 -25.34 20.37 -7.96
C LEU A 231 -26.47 19.80 -7.10
N LEU A 232 -26.13 19.11 -6.02
CA LEU A 232 -27.07 18.62 -5.04
C LEU A 232 -27.48 19.75 -4.09
N ASP A 233 -28.77 19.98 -3.93
CA ASP A 233 -29.25 20.94 -2.93
C ASP A 233 -29.09 20.35 -1.53
N LEU A 234 -28.32 21.03 -0.68
CA LEU A 234 -28.04 20.59 0.68
C LEU A 234 -29.28 20.39 1.54
N ASN A 235 -30.36 21.12 1.25
CA ASN A 235 -31.59 21.09 2.04
C ASN A 235 -32.57 19.99 1.60
N THR A 236 -32.48 19.52 0.35
CA THR A 236 -33.45 18.56 -0.21
C THR A 236 -32.83 17.24 -0.66
N ALA A 237 -31.52 17.18 -0.90
CA ALA A 237 -30.85 15.95 -1.35
C ALA A 237 -31.11 14.77 -0.40
N THR A 238 -31.39 13.60 -0.96
CA THR A 238 -31.55 12.37 -0.20
C THR A 238 -30.22 11.91 0.36
N GLU A 239 -30.25 11.03 1.37
CA GLU A 239 -29.02 10.46 1.93
C GLU A 239 -28.16 9.76 0.87
N LYS A 240 -28.82 9.03 -0.05
CA LYS A 240 -28.16 8.32 -1.14
C LYS A 240 -27.48 9.28 -2.13
N GLU A 241 -28.12 10.41 -2.44
CA GLU A 241 -27.52 11.46 -3.28
C GLU A 241 -26.34 12.11 -2.58
N LEU A 242 -26.43 12.44 -1.29
CA LEU A 242 -25.29 12.96 -0.53
C LEU A 242 -24.10 11.99 -0.52
N GLN A 243 -24.36 10.69 -0.35
CA GLN A 243 -23.33 9.64 -0.37
C GLN A 243 -22.68 9.43 -1.74
N SER A 244 -23.30 9.93 -2.82
CA SER A 244 -22.70 9.90 -4.16
C SER A 244 -21.51 10.87 -4.32
N VAL A 245 -21.39 11.85 -3.40
CA VAL A 245 -20.28 12.80 -3.37
C VAL A 245 -19.05 12.17 -2.73
N LYS A 246 -17.95 12.07 -3.47
CA LYS A 246 -16.69 11.51 -2.98
C LYS A 246 -16.24 12.20 -1.68
N GLY A 247 -16.10 11.41 -0.62
CA GLY A 247 -15.68 11.89 0.71
C GLY A 247 -16.84 12.15 1.70
N ILE A 248 -18.08 11.93 1.26
CA ILE A 248 -19.30 11.88 2.06
C ILE A 248 -19.76 10.42 2.15
N GLY A 249 -19.49 9.77 3.28
CA GLY A 249 -20.05 8.45 3.59
C GLY A 249 -21.34 8.57 4.42
N PRO A 250 -21.96 7.44 4.81
CA PRO A 250 -23.22 7.41 5.58
C PRO A 250 -23.20 8.34 6.80
N VAL A 251 -22.09 8.32 7.57
CA VAL A 251 -21.92 9.18 8.75
C VAL A 251 -21.96 10.67 8.40
N PHE A 252 -21.34 11.09 7.30
CA PHE A 252 -21.36 12.49 6.89
C PHE A 252 -22.70 12.88 6.28
N ALA A 253 -23.31 12.00 5.48
CA ALA A 253 -24.62 12.23 4.89
C ALA A 253 -25.68 12.43 5.99
N ALA A 254 -25.73 11.55 6.99
CA ALA A 254 -26.63 11.68 8.13
C ALA A 254 -26.41 12.99 8.92
N ARG A 255 -25.15 13.39 9.12
CA ARG A 255 -24.84 14.67 9.80
C ARG A 255 -25.21 15.90 8.97
N ILE A 256 -25.09 15.82 7.66
CA ILE A 256 -25.53 16.89 6.75
C ILE A 256 -27.05 17.01 6.82
N ILE A 257 -27.79 15.90 6.78
CA ILE A 257 -29.26 15.90 6.91
C ILE A 257 -29.69 16.47 8.26
N ALA A 258 -29.06 16.04 9.35
CA ALA A 258 -29.36 16.50 10.70
C ALA A 258 -29.04 18.00 10.93
N GLY A 259 -28.16 18.58 10.11
CA GLY A 259 -27.75 19.99 10.20
C GLY A 259 -28.56 20.96 9.35
N ARG A 260 -29.62 20.50 8.69
CA ARG A 260 -30.52 21.34 7.89
C ARG A 260 -31.33 22.31 8.78
N PRO A 261 -31.72 23.49 8.28
CA PRO A 261 -31.43 24.03 6.94
C PRO A 261 -30.10 24.78 6.86
N TYR A 262 -29.49 24.76 5.67
CA TYR A 262 -28.31 25.54 5.29
C TYR A 262 -28.73 26.78 4.49
N LYS A 263 -27.99 27.90 4.65
CA LYS A 263 -28.20 29.15 3.89
C LYS A 263 -27.17 29.32 2.78
N ALA A 264 -25.98 28.79 2.97
CA ALA A 264 -24.90 28.78 2.01
C ALA A 264 -24.16 27.44 2.06
N VAL A 265 -23.53 27.02 0.95
CA VAL A 265 -22.70 25.80 0.93
C VAL A 265 -21.57 25.86 1.99
N GLY A 266 -21.09 27.07 2.32
CA GLY A 266 -20.10 27.28 3.37
C GLY A 266 -20.57 26.89 4.78
N ASP A 267 -21.88 26.81 5.02
CA ASP A 267 -22.44 26.38 6.31
C ASP A 267 -22.13 24.93 6.65
N LEU A 268 -21.69 24.12 5.68
CA LEU A 268 -21.17 22.77 5.92
C LEU A 268 -20.01 22.73 6.93
N LEU A 269 -19.31 23.85 7.17
CA LEU A 269 -18.30 23.94 8.24
C LEU A 269 -18.87 23.72 9.64
N LYS A 270 -20.19 23.89 9.83
CA LYS A 270 -20.89 23.60 11.09
C LYS A 270 -21.05 22.09 11.32
N VAL A 271 -20.93 21.27 10.26
CA VAL A 271 -21.07 19.82 10.34
C VAL A 271 -19.80 19.22 10.95
N LYS A 272 -19.94 18.58 12.11
CA LYS A 272 -18.83 17.94 12.83
C LYS A 272 -18.04 17.00 11.90
N GLY A 273 -16.75 17.30 11.72
CA GLY A 273 -15.82 16.54 10.88
C GLY A 273 -15.68 17.04 9.43
N ILE A 274 -16.42 18.08 9.02
CA ILE A 274 -16.21 18.79 7.76
C ILE A 274 -15.44 20.09 8.05
N GLY A 275 -14.12 20.05 7.86
CA GLY A 275 -13.26 21.24 7.93
C GLY A 275 -13.00 21.86 6.55
N ARG A 276 -12.28 22.99 6.51
CA ARG A 276 -11.97 23.77 5.28
C ARG A 276 -11.45 22.90 4.13
N LYS A 277 -10.44 22.04 4.39
CA LYS A 277 -9.87 21.13 3.38
C LYS A 277 -10.89 20.15 2.78
N LYS A 278 -11.87 19.72 3.58
CA LYS A 278 -12.93 18.83 3.08
C LYS A 278 -13.98 19.63 2.32
N LEU A 279 -14.39 20.78 2.85
CA LEU A 279 -15.31 21.70 2.17
C LEU A 279 -14.81 22.08 0.77
N GLU A 280 -13.54 22.46 0.62
CA GLU A 280 -12.93 22.78 -0.69
C GLU A 280 -13.11 21.66 -1.72
N LYS A 281 -12.99 20.40 -1.28
CA LYS A 281 -13.12 19.23 -2.16
C LYS A 281 -14.56 18.91 -2.55
N ILE A 282 -15.54 19.27 -1.70
CA ILE A 282 -16.94 18.88 -1.90
C ILE A 282 -17.84 20.03 -2.35
N ARG A 283 -17.39 21.30 -2.22
CA ARG A 283 -18.19 22.49 -2.50
C ARG A 283 -18.77 22.50 -3.92
N ALA A 284 -18.01 22.03 -4.90
CA ALA A 284 -18.41 21.99 -6.30
C ALA A 284 -19.56 21.00 -6.61
N TYR A 285 -19.98 20.18 -5.64
CA TYR A 285 -21.08 19.23 -5.80
C TYR A 285 -22.39 19.71 -5.15
N PHE A 286 -22.37 20.85 -4.46
CA PHE A 286 -23.50 21.30 -3.65
C PHE A 286 -23.99 22.68 -4.07
N THR A 287 -25.30 22.87 -3.96
CA THR A 287 -25.98 24.16 -4.02
C THR A 287 -26.91 24.29 -2.80
N VAL A 288 -27.52 25.44 -2.68
CA VAL A 288 -28.62 25.67 -1.75
C VAL A 288 -29.72 26.31 -2.58
N GLY A 289 -30.85 25.64 -2.73
CA GLY A 289 -32.02 26.21 -3.40
C GLY A 289 -32.48 27.47 -2.67
N LYS A 290 -33.04 28.42 -3.42
CA LYS A 290 -33.70 29.60 -2.85
C LYS A 290 -34.93 29.19 -2.04
#